data_AF-A0A9R1TJ68-F1
#
_entry.id   AF-A0A9R1TJ68-F1
#
_cell.length_a   1.000
_cell.length_b   1.000
_cell.length_c   1.000
_cell.angle_alpha   90.00
_cell.angle_beta   90.00
_cell.angle_gamma   90.00
#
_symmetry.space_group_name_H-M   'P 1'
#
loop_
_entity.id
_entity.type
_entity.pdbx_description
1 polymer ?
#
loop_
_entity_poly.entity_id
_entity_poly.type
_entity_poly.pdbx_seq_one_letter_code
_entity_poly.pdbx_strand_id
1 'polypeptide(L)'
;MIKLLRFITLQISKNGVNNPRCERIPSVLRTSYRHGSFTKLPGKVISPKSETALRKKDKLAPTFELIYRSNLTSYVIWLYPLSITSYILVGFAYYYFKIHLQDVSFPIKSVAAPVGYNKRHEVDVTFIFYLAMNTFTLYILRRIPMRIWLDNFKKEYRMILIGNNQSLKRQIAFQPGEVTRNYIFPSNSFQEMMHRYRKKLYFISSVDFRSPVDYNQMTGYSPNLTD
;
A
#
# COMPACT_ATOMS: atom_id res chain seq x y z
N MET A 1 43.07 -3.99 7.55
CA MET A 1 41.60 -4.16 7.74
C MET A 1 41.22 -5.32 8.70
N ILE A 2 42.12 -5.75 9.60
CA ILE A 2 41.90 -6.92 10.49
C ILE A 2 41.76 -6.51 11.98
N LYS A 3 41.93 -5.23 12.33
CA LYS A 3 41.84 -4.74 13.71
C LYS A 3 40.42 -4.33 14.16
N LEU A 4 39.47 -4.15 13.24
CA LEU A 4 38.09 -3.73 13.60
C LEU A 4 37.20 -4.91 14.06
N LEU A 5 37.48 -6.14 13.62
CA LEU A 5 36.69 -7.34 13.92
C LEU A 5 36.94 -7.92 15.32
N ARG A 6 38.07 -7.58 15.97
CA ARG A 6 38.37 -8.00 17.35
C ARG A 6 37.69 -7.15 18.43
N PHE A 7 37.20 -5.96 18.10
CA PHE A 7 36.52 -5.09 19.06
C PHE A 7 35.03 -5.44 19.23
N ILE A 8 34.40 -5.97 18.18
CA ILE A 8 32.96 -6.33 18.21
C ILE A 8 32.73 -7.67 18.91
N THR A 9 33.70 -8.60 18.84
CA THR A 9 33.61 -9.93 19.46
C THR A 9 33.90 -9.91 20.97
N LEU A 10 34.61 -8.90 21.49
CA LEU A 10 34.97 -8.78 22.91
C LEU A 10 33.90 -8.09 23.77
N GLN A 11 32.93 -7.39 23.18
CA GLN A 11 31.81 -6.78 23.92
C GLN A 11 30.61 -7.73 24.09
N ILE A 12 30.56 -8.84 23.36
CA ILE A 12 29.46 -9.82 23.45
C ILE A 12 29.75 -10.90 24.52
N SER A 13 31.00 -11.04 24.95
CA SER A 13 31.42 -12.11 25.87
C SER A 13 31.39 -11.75 27.37
N LYS A 14 31.07 -10.50 27.76
CA LYS A 14 31.23 -10.06 29.17
C LYS A 14 29.96 -9.99 30.01
N ASN A 15 28.78 -10.24 29.45
CA ASN A 15 27.52 -10.20 30.21
C ASN A 15 26.79 -11.55 30.30
N GLY A 16 27.44 -12.65 29.92
CA GLY A 16 26.90 -13.99 30.11
C GLY A 16 27.83 -14.79 31.01
N VAL A 17 27.43 -15.00 32.27
CA VAL A 17 27.60 -16.21 33.10
C VAL A 17 27.54 -15.79 34.57
N ASN A 18 26.36 -16.03 35.17
CA ASN A 18 26.18 -16.63 36.50
C ASN A 18 24.76 -16.33 37.02
N ASN A 19 23.79 -17.16 36.63
CA ASN A 19 22.80 -17.59 37.59
C ASN A 19 22.13 -18.91 37.15
N PRO A 20 22.37 -20.03 37.83
CA PRO A 20 21.68 -21.29 37.57
C PRO A 20 20.44 -21.35 38.46
N ARG A 21 19.26 -21.14 37.87
CA ARG A 21 17.92 -21.62 38.29
C ARG A 21 16.86 -20.65 37.76
N CYS A 22 16.24 -21.05 36.66
CA CYS A 22 14.83 -20.79 36.35
C CYS A 22 14.50 -21.59 35.10
N GLU A 23 14.10 -22.85 35.29
CA GLU A 23 13.19 -23.51 34.38
C GLU A 23 11.95 -22.62 34.21
N ARG A 24 11.70 -22.13 32.99
CA ARG A 24 10.38 -21.67 32.57
C ARG A 24 10.39 -21.46 31.05
N ILE A 25 9.69 -22.37 30.37
CA ILE A 25 8.89 -22.20 29.13
C ILE A 25 9.66 -21.62 27.93
N PRO A 26 9.67 -22.27 26.74
CA PRO A 26 10.30 -21.71 25.56
C PRO A 26 9.58 -20.40 25.19
N SER A 27 10.19 -19.28 25.59
CA SER A 27 9.73 -17.95 25.21
C SER A 27 9.93 -17.83 23.71
N VAL A 28 8.82 -17.92 22.99
CA VAL A 28 8.66 -17.42 21.63
C VAL A 28 9.45 -16.11 21.54
N LEU A 29 10.41 -16.05 20.63
CA LEU A 29 11.15 -14.84 20.32
C LEU A 29 10.13 -13.80 19.85
N ARG A 30 9.59 -13.02 20.80
CA ARG A 30 8.95 -11.74 20.49
C ARG A 30 10.03 -10.93 19.82
N THR A 31 9.95 -10.80 18.50
CA THR A 31 10.66 -9.76 17.77
C THR A 31 10.32 -8.46 18.46
N SER A 32 11.27 -7.97 19.25
CA SER A 32 11.18 -6.74 19.98
C SER A 32 11.05 -5.62 18.95
N TYR A 33 9.82 -5.16 18.75
CA TYR A 33 9.53 -3.92 18.07
C TYR A 33 10.36 -2.83 18.75
N ARG A 34 11.37 -2.33 18.04
CA ARG A 34 12.13 -1.17 18.46
C ARG A 34 11.17 0.02 18.35
N HIS A 35 10.46 0.31 19.43
CA HIS A 35 9.51 1.40 19.54
C HIS A 35 10.24 2.73 19.29
N GLY A 36 10.10 3.26 18.08
CA GLY A 36 9.94 4.70 17.94
C GLY A 36 8.64 5.06 18.68
N SER A 37 8.78 5.71 19.83
CA SER A 37 7.76 6.45 20.58
C SER A 37 6.30 6.27 20.12
N PHE A 38 5.55 5.40 20.79
CA PHE A 38 4.08 5.28 20.68
C PHE A 38 3.32 6.45 21.34
N THR A 39 3.81 7.69 21.20
CA THR A 39 3.11 8.88 21.74
C THR A 39 2.01 9.41 20.82
N LYS A 40 1.75 8.75 19.69
CA LYS A 40 0.54 8.96 18.88
C LYS A 40 -0.17 7.62 18.75
N LEU A 41 -1.22 7.43 19.56
CA LEU A 41 -2.18 6.33 19.40
C LEU A 41 -2.57 6.22 17.91
N PRO A 42 -2.31 5.08 17.24
CA PRO A 42 -2.71 4.90 15.85
C PRO A 42 -4.23 4.69 15.84
N GLY A 43 -4.92 5.77 15.52
CA GLY A 43 -6.36 5.84 15.44
C GLY A 43 -6.75 7.28 15.20
N LYS A 44 -6.86 7.69 13.93
CA LYS A 44 -7.43 9.01 13.63
C LYS A 44 -8.88 8.99 14.08
N VAL A 45 -9.17 9.59 15.23
CA VAL A 45 -10.54 9.89 15.63
C VAL A 45 -11.09 10.86 14.59
N ILE A 46 -12.02 10.39 13.78
CA ILE A 46 -12.65 11.18 12.72
C ILE A 46 -13.82 11.92 13.35
N SER A 47 -13.92 13.23 13.08
CA SER A 47 -15.03 14.00 13.63
C SER A 47 -16.36 13.46 13.07
N PRO A 48 -17.43 13.36 13.88
CA PRO A 48 -18.69 12.75 13.45
C PRO A 48 -19.30 13.46 12.24
N LYS A 49 -19.10 14.79 12.13
CA LYS A 49 -19.49 15.58 10.94
C LYS A 49 -18.74 15.14 9.67
N SER A 50 -17.44 14.85 9.79
CA SER A 50 -16.65 14.40 8.64
C SER A 50 -16.96 12.95 8.27
N GLU A 51 -17.25 12.09 9.24
CA GLU A 51 -17.69 10.72 9.02
C GLU A 51 -19.03 10.67 8.28
N THR A 52 -20.02 11.45 8.70
CA THR A 52 -21.33 11.52 8.02
C THR A 52 -21.19 12.01 6.58
N ALA A 53 -20.35 13.02 6.33
CA ALA A 53 -20.05 13.51 4.99
C ALA A 53 -19.38 12.42 4.12
N LEU A 54 -18.39 11.69 4.66
CA LEU A 54 -17.70 10.61 3.96
C LEU A 54 -18.65 9.45 3.63
N ARG A 55 -19.55 9.11 4.56
CA ARG A 55 -20.56 8.07 4.40
C ARG A 55 -21.57 8.43 3.32
N LYS A 56 -22.05 9.67 3.30
CA LYS A 56 -22.90 10.19 2.21
C LYS A 56 -22.18 10.13 0.86
N LYS A 57 -20.90 10.51 0.82
CA LYS A 57 -20.05 10.42 -0.38
C LYS A 57 -19.85 8.97 -0.87
N ASP A 58 -19.93 8.00 0.04
CA ASP A 58 -19.79 6.57 -0.28
C ASP A 58 -21.12 5.88 -0.53
N LYS A 59 -22.25 6.59 -0.40
CA LYS A 59 -23.62 6.05 -0.57
C LYS A 59 -23.87 4.83 0.34
N LEU A 60 -23.45 4.92 1.61
CA LEU A 60 -23.64 3.87 2.62
C LEU A 60 -24.78 4.21 3.59
N ALA A 61 -25.41 3.19 4.14
CA ALA A 61 -26.45 3.31 5.16
C ALA A 61 -25.89 3.90 6.47
N PRO A 62 -26.72 4.53 7.32
CA PRO A 62 -26.26 5.16 8.56
C PRO A 62 -25.78 4.16 9.64
N THR A 63 -25.99 2.87 9.42
CA THR A 63 -25.51 1.78 10.30
C THR A 63 -24.01 1.52 10.18
N PHE A 64 -23.39 2.03 9.10
CA PHE A 64 -21.96 1.85 8.86
C PHE A 64 -21.14 2.86 9.67
N GLU A 65 -20.14 2.32 10.39
CA GLU A 65 -19.11 3.06 11.11
C GLU A 65 -17.76 2.92 10.41
N LEU A 66 -16.97 4.00 10.44
CA LEU A 66 -15.67 4.04 9.79
C LEU A 66 -14.58 3.45 10.70
N ILE A 67 -14.03 2.31 10.30
CA ILE A 67 -12.97 1.61 11.06
C ILE A 67 -11.57 1.78 10.47
N TYR A 68 -11.48 2.14 9.18
CA TYR A 68 -10.20 2.29 8.46
C TYR A 68 -10.27 3.46 7.50
N ARG A 69 -9.23 4.29 7.51
CA ARG A 69 -9.06 5.37 6.54
C ARG A 69 -7.61 5.46 6.10
N SER A 70 -7.35 5.14 4.83
CA SER A 70 -6.01 5.22 4.28
C SER A 70 -5.50 6.65 4.24
N ASN A 71 -4.25 6.86 4.68
CA ASN A 71 -3.52 8.10 4.48
C ASN A 71 -3.25 8.40 2.99
N LEU A 72 -3.28 7.38 2.13
CA LEU A 72 -3.04 7.51 0.70
C LEU A 72 -4.31 7.88 -0.09
N THR A 73 -5.45 8.09 0.56
CA THR A 73 -6.72 8.39 -0.11
C THR A 73 -6.61 9.56 -1.08
N SER A 74 -5.99 10.68 -0.65
CA SER A 74 -5.81 11.85 -1.51
C SER A 74 -4.89 11.55 -2.70
N TYR A 75 -3.81 10.82 -2.46
CA TYR A 75 -2.87 10.41 -3.52
C TYR A 75 -3.56 9.54 -4.56
N VAL A 76 -4.34 8.54 -4.14
CA VAL A 76 -5.08 7.66 -5.05
C VAL A 76 -6.09 8.47 -5.87
N ILE A 77 -6.81 9.42 -5.26
CA ILE A 77 -7.80 10.25 -5.96
C ILE A 77 -7.16 11.13 -7.05
N TRP A 78 -5.97 11.67 -6.81
CA TRP A 78 -5.27 12.57 -7.74
C TRP A 78 -4.40 11.83 -8.77
N LEU A 79 -3.66 10.80 -8.36
CA LEU A 79 -2.74 10.07 -9.25
C LEU A 79 -3.47 9.17 -10.23
N TYR A 80 -4.59 8.58 -9.85
CA TYR A 80 -5.34 7.70 -10.73
C TYR A 80 -5.87 8.38 -12.01
N PRO A 81 -6.57 9.54 -11.96
CA PRO A 81 -6.97 10.25 -13.18
C PRO A 81 -5.75 10.74 -13.96
N LEU A 82 -4.69 11.21 -13.29
CA LEU A 82 -3.47 11.69 -13.93
C LEU A 82 -2.79 10.56 -14.71
N SER A 83 -2.78 9.35 -14.15
CA SER A 83 -2.28 8.16 -14.80
C SER A 83 -3.14 7.79 -16.02
N ILE A 84 -4.47 7.95 -15.94
CA ILE A 84 -5.37 7.75 -17.09
C ILE A 84 -5.14 8.82 -18.18
N THR A 85 -5.07 10.10 -17.83
CA THR A 85 -4.83 11.17 -18.82
C THR A 85 -3.46 11.05 -19.45
N SER A 86 -2.47 10.57 -18.70
CA SER A 86 -1.14 10.31 -19.23
C SER A 86 -1.11 9.24 -20.31
N TYR A 87 -2.00 8.23 -20.29
CA TYR A 87 -2.14 7.30 -21.43
C TYR A 87 -2.55 8.01 -22.70
N ILE A 88 -3.50 8.94 -22.60
CA ILE A 88 -4.03 9.68 -23.75
C ILE A 88 -2.93 10.59 -24.31
N LEU A 89 -2.24 11.32 -23.43
CA LEU A 89 -1.16 12.23 -23.82
C LEU A 89 0.01 11.49 -24.44
N VAL A 90 0.44 10.37 -23.86
CA VAL A 90 1.57 9.59 -24.40
C VAL A 90 1.18 8.86 -25.68
N GLY A 91 -0.05 8.36 -25.79
CA GLY A 91 -0.58 7.83 -27.05
C GLY A 91 -0.61 8.86 -28.16
N PHE A 92 -1.07 10.08 -27.86
CA PHE A 92 -1.07 11.20 -28.80
C PHE A 92 0.36 11.62 -29.18
N ALA A 93 1.26 11.73 -28.21
CA ALA A 93 2.66 12.08 -28.44
C ALA A 93 3.36 11.04 -29.34
N TYR A 94 3.12 9.76 -29.10
CA TYR A 94 3.65 8.68 -29.93
C TYR A 94 3.08 8.71 -31.35
N TYR A 95 1.77 8.91 -31.50
CA TYR A 95 1.12 9.09 -32.81
C TYR A 95 1.70 10.29 -33.57
N TYR A 96 1.79 11.45 -32.91
CA TYR A 96 2.35 12.67 -33.49
C TYR A 96 3.81 12.48 -33.92
N PHE A 97 4.62 11.86 -33.05
CA PHE A 97 6.01 11.54 -33.37
C PHE A 97 6.12 10.60 -34.58
N LYS A 98 5.28 9.56 -34.63
CA LYS A 98 5.29 8.59 -35.74
C LYS A 98 4.79 9.18 -37.06
N ILE A 99 3.99 10.23 -37.09
CA ILE A 99 3.41 10.73 -38.35
C ILE A 99 4.07 12.02 -38.82
N HIS A 100 4.45 12.91 -37.91
CA HIS A 100 4.90 14.26 -38.26
C HIS A 100 6.41 14.48 -38.07
N LEU A 101 7.09 13.64 -37.28
CA LEU A 101 8.51 13.82 -36.95
C LEU A 101 9.41 12.74 -37.55
N GLN A 102 8.86 11.74 -38.25
CA GLN A 102 9.66 10.63 -38.80
C GLN A 102 10.61 11.02 -39.92
N ASP A 103 10.30 12.10 -40.65
CA ASP A 103 11.06 12.58 -41.82
C ASP A 103 11.69 13.96 -41.61
N VAL A 104 11.64 14.49 -40.39
CA VAL A 104 12.38 15.69 -40.03
C VAL A 104 13.83 15.28 -39.82
N SER A 105 14.62 15.36 -40.88
CA SER A 105 16.07 15.43 -40.74
C SER A 105 16.36 16.66 -39.90
N PHE A 106 16.68 16.50 -38.62
CA PHE A 106 17.18 17.61 -37.82
C PHE A 106 18.60 17.90 -38.31
N PRO A 107 18.89 18.97 -39.07
CA PRO A 107 20.19 19.58 -38.90
C PRO A 107 20.20 20.15 -37.47
N ILE A 108 21.35 20.57 -36.98
CA ILE A 108 21.53 21.33 -35.73
C ILE A 108 22.03 20.47 -34.57
N LYS A 109 23.37 20.45 -34.49
CA LYS A 109 24.24 20.12 -33.35
C LYS A 109 23.94 20.89 -32.05
N SER A 110 22.81 21.56 -31.84
CA SER A 110 22.70 22.56 -30.76
C SER A 110 21.32 22.82 -30.18
N VAL A 111 20.45 21.81 -30.09
CA VAL A 111 19.36 21.89 -29.10
C VAL A 111 19.43 20.61 -28.29
N ALA A 112 19.87 20.74 -27.03
CA ALA A 112 19.85 19.65 -26.07
C ALA A 112 18.39 19.25 -25.83
N ALA A 113 17.87 18.37 -26.67
CA ALA A 113 16.67 17.62 -26.37
C ALA A 113 16.95 16.83 -25.09
N PRO A 114 16.13 16.95 -24.04
CA PRO A 114 16.43 16.36 -22.73
C PRO A 114 16.54 14.82 -22.75
N VAL A 115 16.10 14.18 -23.84
CA VAL A 115 16.46 12.81 -24.23
C VAL A 115 16.53 12.79 -25.77
N GLY A 116 17.72 12.90 -26.35
CA GLY A 116 17.91 12.73 -27.78
C GLY A 116 17.80 11.26 -28.14
N TYR A 117 16.64 10.82 -28.66
CA TYR A 117 16.52 9.47 -29.22
C TYR A 117 17.29 9.43 -30.54
N ASN A 118 18.34 8.62 -30.60
CA ASN A 118 19.20 8.52 -31.77
C ASN A 118 18.64 7.52 -32.79
N LYS A 119 17.76 6.59 -32.35
CA LYS A 119 17.19 5.54 -33.20
C LYS A 119 15.68 5.40 -32.99
N ARG A 120 14.95 5.10 -34.07
CA ARG A 120 13.49 4.86 -34.05
C ARG A 120 13.08 3.78 -33.04
N HIS A 121 13.88 2.72 -32.91
CA HIS A 121 13.67 1.64 -31.93
C HIS A 121 13.68 2.16 -30.47
N GLU A 122 14.50 3.14 -30.13
CA GLU A 122 14.61 3.65 -28.76
C GLU A 122 13.31 4.33 -28.32
N VAL A 123 12.61 4.98 -29.25
CA VAL A 123 11.30 5.60 -29.01
C VAL A 123 10.24 4.53 -28.75
N ASP A 124 10.23 3.45 -29.53
CA ASP A 124 9.26 2.35 -29.38
C ASP A 124 9.44 1.64 -28.04
N VAL A 125 10.69 1.37 -27.64
CA VAL A 125 11.01 0.78 -26.33
C VAL A 125 10.58 1.69 -25.20
N THR A 126 10.88 2.99 -25.31
CA THR A 126 10.53 3.95 -24.26
C THR A 126 9.02 4.10 -24.11
N PHE A 127 8.29 4.10 -25.22
CA PHE A 127 6.83 4.11 -25.22
C PHE A 127 6.25 2.85 -24.55
N ILE A 128 6.71 1.66 -24.93
CA ILE A 128 6.27 0.40 -24.32
C ILE A 128 6.59 0.38 -22.83
N PHE A 129 7.80 0.80 -22.44
CA PHE A 129 8.21 0.87 -21.04
C PHE A 129 7.32 1.82 -20.24
N TYR A 130 7.01 2.99 -20.79
CA TYR A 130 6.10 3.95 -20.17
C TYR A 130 4.71 3.35 -19.96
N LEU A 131 4.13 2.72 -20.98
CA LEU A 131 2.82 2.05 -20.88
C LEU A 131 2.84 0.96 -19.81
N ALA A 132 3.90 0.16 -19.75
CA ALA A 132 4.05 -0.90 -18.75
C ALA A 132 4.11 -0.33 -17.33
N MET A 133 4.95 0.69 -17.09
CA MET A 133 5.07 1.34 -15.78
C MET A 133 3.77 2.01 -15.34
N ASN A 134 3.07 2.66 -16.28
CA ASN A 134 1.79 3.28 -15.99
C ASN A 134 0.69 2.23 -15.73
N THR A 135 0.72 1.09 -16.43
CA THR A 135 -0.20 -0.04 -16.20
C THR A 135 -0.01 -0.60 -14.80
N PHE A 136 1.25 -0.81 -14.42
CA PHE A 136 1.62 -1.30 -13.10
C PHE A 136 1.18 -0.32 -12.00
N THR A 137 1.38 0.98 -12.21
CA THR A 137 0.94 2.03 -11.27
C THR A 137 -0.58 2.01 -11.08
N LEU A 138 -1.35 2.00 -12.19
CA LEU A 138 -2.81 1.88 -12.13
C LEU A 138 -3.27 0.60 -11.43
N TYR A 139 -2.58 -0.51 -11.69
CA TYR A 139 -2.86 -1.78 -11.03
C TYR A 139 -2.72 -1.67 -9.52
N ILE A 140 -1.62 -1.10 -9.01
CA ILE A 140 -1.40 -0.89 -7.57
C ILE A 140 -2.46 0.04 -6.99
N LEU A 141 -2.71 1.20 -7.61
CA LEU A 141 -3.66 2.19 -7.11
C LEU A 141 -5.08 1.60 -6.96
N ARG A 142 -5.49 0.69 -7.86
CA ARG A 142 -6.78 -0.03 -7.77
C ARG A 142 -6.88 -1.02 -6.61
N ARG A 143 -5.76 -1.40 -5.99
CA ARG A 143 -5.67 -2.36 -4.87
C ARG A 143 -5.50 -1.70 -3.51
N ILE A 144 -5.37 -0.38 -3.46
CA ILE A 144 -5.31 0.38 -2.21
C ILE A 144 -6.75 0.75 -1.81
N PRO A 145 -7.28 0.20 -0.71
CA PRO A 145 -8.56 0.64 -0.18
C PRO A 145 -8.43 2.06 0.35
N MET A 146 -9.38 2.91 -0.02
CA MET A 146 -9.45 4.26 0.54
C MET A 146 -10.00 4.21 1.97
N ARG A 147 -11.07 3.43 2.17
CA ARG A 147 -11.82 3.33 3.44
C ARG A 147 -12.38 1.92 3.61
N ILE A 148 -12.52 1.48 4.86
CA ILE A 148 -13.27 0.27 5.22
C ILE A 148 -14.26 0.65 6.31
N TRP A 149 -15.51 0.25 6.09
CA TRP A 149 -16.64 0.48 6.97
C TRP A 149 -17.10 -0.83 7.60
N LEU A 150 -17.61 -0.78 8.82
CA LEU A 150 -18.25 -1.90 9.52
C LEU A 150 -19.74 -1.61 9.69
N ASP A 151 -20.59 -2.53 9.26
CA ASP A 151 -22.01 -2.53 9.63
C ASP A 151 -22.15 -3.15 11.02
N ASN A 152 -22.50 -2.34 12.01
CA ASN A 152 -22.65 -2.83 13.38
C ASN A 152 -23.81 -3.80 13.58
N PHE A 153 -24.83 -3.76 12.71
CA PHE A 153 -25.99 -4.64 12.79
C PHE A 153 -25.70 -6.00 12.14
N LYS A 154 -25.17 -5.98 10.92
CA LYS A 154 -24.94 -7.20 10.12
C LYS A 154 -23.55 -7.83 10.31
N LYS A 155 -22.66 -7.15 11.03
CA LYS A 155 -21.23 -7.50 11.17
C LYS A 155 -20.52 -7.67 9.82
N GLU A 156 -21.01 -6.98 8.79
CA GLU A 156 -20.46 -7.01 7.43
C GLU A 156 -19.50 -5.83 7.24
N TYR A 157 -18.37 -6.07 6.61
CA TYR A 157 -17.42 -5.01 6.24
C TYR A 157 -17.64 -4.57 4.79
N ARG A 158 -17.45 -3.27 4.54
CA ARG A 158 -17.44 -2.70 3.18
C ARG A 158 -16.16 -1.93 2.91
N MET A 159 -15.37 -2.45 1.99
CA MET A 159 -14.16 -1.81 1.47
C MET A 159 -14.51 -0.91 0.28
N ILE A 160 -14.07 0.34 0.35
CA ILE A 160 -14.24 1.34 -0.69
C ILE A 160 -12.93 1.53 -1.44
N LEU A 161 -12.94 1.18 -2.72
CA LEU A 161 -11.81 1.25 -3.64
C LEU A 161 -12.08 2.30 -4.72
N ILE A 162 -11.02 2.73 -5.40
CA ILE A 162 -11.17 3.52 -6.62
C ILE A 162 -11.78 2.63 -7.71
N GLY A 163 -12.85 3.09 -8.35
CA GLY A 163 -13.40 2.41 -9.51
C GLY A 163 -12.75 2.89 -10.80
N ASN A 164 -13.30 2.45 -11.94
CA ASN A 164 -12.73 2.78 -13.23
C ASN A 164 -12.77 4.29 -13.53
N ASN A 165 -13.81 4.98 -13.05
CA ASN A 165 -13.97 6.44 -13.11
C ASN A 165 -14.02 7.02 -11.70
N GLN A 166 -13.54 8.24 -11.49
CA GLN A 166 -13.52 8.88 -10.15
C GLN A 166 -14.91 8.97 -9.49
N SER A 167 -15.95 9.18 -10.30
CA SER A 167 -17.34 9.23 -9.82
C SER A 167 -17.87 7.87 -9.38
N LEU A 168 -17.25 6.78 -9.85
CA LEU A 168 -17.64 5.41 -9.53
C LEU A 168 -16.64 4.85 -8.54
N LYS A 169 -17.05 4.73 -7.28
CA LYS A 169 -16.29 4.00 -6.28
C LYS A 169 -16.67 2.54 -6.36
N ARG A 170 -15.67 1.66 -6.39
CA ARG A 170 -15.90 0.23 -6.29
C ARG A 170 -16.09 -0.12 -4.82
N GLN A 171 -17.16 -0.85 -4.51
CA GLN A 171 -17.42 -1.37 -3.17
C GLN A 171 -17.23 -2.88 -3.18
N ILE A 172 -16.60 -3.41 -2.14
CA ILE A 172 -16.47 -4.85 -1.90
C ILE A 172 -16.99 -5.10 -0.51
N ALA A 173 -17.96 -6.01 -0.39
CA ALA A 173 -18.49 -6.45 0.88
C ALA A 173 -17.87 -7.79 1.27
N PHE A 174 -17.55 -7.97 2.55
CA PHE A 174 -16.90 -9.16 3.06
C PHE A 174 -17.18 -9.36 4.55
N GLN A 175 -17.04 -10.60 5.01
CA GLN A 175 -17.27 -11.00 6.39
C GLN A 175 -15.97 -11.02 7.21
N PRO A 176 -16.04 -10.97 8.56
CA PRO A 176 -14.87 -11.13 9.42
C PRO A 176 -14.08 -12.40 9.06
N GLY A 177 -12.76 -12.30 8.97
CA GLY A 177 -11.88 -13.42 8.65
C GLY A 177 -11.76 -13.77 7.16
N GLU A 178 -12.58 -13.20 6.27
CA GLU A 178 -12.44 -13.43 4.82
C GLU A 178 -11.20 -12.73 4.22
N VAL A 179 -10.71 -11.69 4.88
CA VAL A 179 -9.51 -10.94 4.49
C VAL A 179 -8.34 -11.44 5.33
N THR A 180 -7.44 -12.20 4.72
CA THR A 180 -6.30 -12.79 5.42
C THR A 180 -5.00 -12.06 5.10
N ARG A 181 -4.02 -12.14 6.00
CA ARG A 181 -2.66 -11.65 5.68
C ARG A 181 -2.03 -12.56 4.64
N ASN A 182 -1.34 -11.99 3.65
CA ASN A 182 -0.63 -12.79 2.66
C ASN A 182 0.65 -13.42 3.25
N TYR A 183 1.26 -12.76 4.22
CA TYR A 183 2.44 -13.23 4.93
C TYR A 183 2.16 -13.22 6.43
N ILE A 184 2.40 -14.37 7.09
CA ILE A 184 2.27 -14.50 8.55
C ILE A 184 3.41 -13.76 9.24
N PHE A 185 4.62 -13.90 8.70
CA PHE A 185 5.85 -13.25 9.18
C PHE A 185 6.39 -12.31 8.09
N PRO A 186 5.91 -11.07 8.00
CA PRO A 186 6.40 -10.12 7.01
C PRO A 186 7.84 -9.71 7.32
N SER A 187 8.71 -9.75 6.31
CA SER A 187 10.11 -9.33 6.44
C SER A 187 10.27 -7.81 6.29
N ASN A 188 9.26 -7.11 5.78
CA ASN A 188 9.24 -5.67 5.58
C ASN A 188 7.82 -5.09 5.66
N SER A 189 7.73 -3.75 5.71
CA SER A 189 6.47 -3.03 5.81
C SER A 189 5.56 -3.21 4.59
N PHE A 190 6.12 -3.47 3.41
CA PHE A 190 5.32 -3.72 2.21
C PHE A 190 4.57 -5.05 2.32
N GLN A 191 5.24 -6.11 2.74
CA GLN A 191 4.64 -7.43 2.97
C GLN A 191 3.58 -7.38 4.07
N GLU A 192 3.80 -6.58 5.13
CA GLU A 192 2.82 -6.38 6.20
C GLU A 192 1.49 -5.82 5.68
N MET A 193 1.54 -4.95 4.66
CA MET A 193 0.35 -4.36 4.08
C MET A 193 -0.39 -5.32 3.13
N MET A 194 0.22 -6.41 2.69
CA MET A 194 -0.38 -7.31 1.69
C MET A 194 -1.41 -8.25 2.30
N HIS A 195 -2.67 -8.04 1.95
CA HIS A 195 -3.80 -8.85 2.37
C HIS A 195 -4.44 -9.53 1.17
N ARG A 196 -4.98 -10.74 1.37
CA ARG A 196 -5.61 -11.55 0.34
C ARG A 196 -7.11 -11.61 0.58
N TYR A 197 -7.86 -11.37 -0.49
CA TYR A 197 -9.31 -11.54 -0.52
C TYR A 197 -9.73 -12.08 -1.89
N ARG A 198 -10.46 -13.19 -1.92
CA ARG A 198 -10.89 -13.89 -3.15
C ARG A 198 -9.77 -14.02 -4.20
N LYS A 199 -8.62 -14.53 -3.76
CA LYS A 199 -7.37 -14.71 -4.55
C LYS A 199 -6.71 -13.41 -5.05
N LYS A 200 -7.24 -12.23 -4.72
CA LYS A 200 -6.69 -10.92 -5.10
C LYS A 200 -5.96 -10.30 -3.93
N LEU A 201 -4.90 -9.54 -4.23
CA LEU A 201 -4.11 -8.81 -3.24
C LEU A 201 -4.64 -7.39 -3.05
N TYR A 202 -4.63 -6.92 -1.81
CA TYR A 202 -5.01 -5.58 -1.37
C TYR A 202 -3.97 -5.05 -0.39
N PHE A 203 -3.72 -3.74 -0.44
CA PHE A 203 -2.72 -3.09 0.40
C PHE A 203 -3.41 -2.39 1.57
N ILE A 204 -3.56 -3.10 2.69
CA ILE A 204 -4.22 -2.64 3.91
C ILE A 204 -3.17 -2.47 5.00
N SER A 205 -3.00 -1.25 5.50
CA SER A 205 -2.11 -0.95 6.63
C SER A 205 -2.81 -1.13 7.97
N SER A 206 -2.22 -1.87 8.89
CA SER A 206 -2.70 -2.04 10.27
C SER A 206 -2.79 -0.71 11.03
N VAL A 207 -1.91 0.25 10.70
CA VAL A 207 -1.78 1.56 11.37
C VAL A 207 -2.91 2.54 10.99
N ASP A 208 -3.57 2.32 9.86
CA ASP A 208 -4.64 3.18 9.35
C ASP A 208 -6.02 2.84 9.93
N PHE A 209 -6.10 1.81 10.80
CA PHE A 209 -7.31 1.48 11.54
C PHE A 209 -7.54 2.43 12.71
N ARG A 210 -8.82 2.58 13.11
CA ARG A 210 -9.21 3.31 14.31
C ARG A 210 -8.66 2.67 15.58
N SER A 211 -8.63 1.34 15.62
CA SER A 211 -8.10 0.55 16.73
C SER A 211 -7.44 -0.74 16.22
N PRO A 212 -6.37 -1.24 16.88
CA PRO A 212 -5.83 -2.56 16.60
C PRO A 212 -6.86 -3.70 16.73
N VAL A 213 -7.87 -3.51 17.58
CA VAL A 213 -8.95 -4.49 17.76
C VAL A 213 -9.80 -4.60 16.48
N ASP A 214 -10.13 -3.47 15.85
CA ASP A 214 -10.92 -3.44 14.60
C ASP A 214 -10.17 -4.20 13.48
N TYR A 215 -8.83 -4.09 13.44
CA TYR A 215 -7.99 -4.82 12.49
C TYR A 215 -7.97 -6.34 12.74
N ASN A 216 -7.77 -6.75 14.01
CA ASN A 216 -7.74 -8.17 14.37
C ASN A 216 -9.11 -8.83 14.13
N GLN A 217 -10.20 -8.14 14.44
CA GLN A 217 -11.56 -8.61 14.15
C GLN A 217 -11.79 -8.76 12.64
N MET A 218 -11.39 -7.78 11.84
CA MET A 218 -11.53 -7.83 10.38
C MET A 218 -10.76 -9.02 9.79
N THR A 219 -9.52 -9.22 10.23
CA THR A 219 -8.65 -10.30 9.72
C THR A 219 -8.95 -11.67 10.31
N GLY A 220 -9.90 -11.78 11.24
CA GLY A 220 -10.25 -13.03 11.92
C GLY A 220 -9.13 -13.55 12.82
N TYR A 221 -8.19 -12.69 13.22
CA TYR A 221 -7.11 -13.07 14.12
C TYR A 221 -7.67 -13.21 15.55
N SER A 222 -7.85 -14.45 15.99
CA SER A 222 -8.10 -14.79 17.39
C SER A 222 -6.75 -15.01 18.09
N PRO A 223 -6.44 -14.32 19.19
CA PRO A 223 -5.20 -14.55 19.95
C PRO A 223 -5.12 -15.95 20.60
N ASN A 224 -6.17 -16.78 20.47
CA ASN A 224 -6.21 -18.16 20.96
C ASN A 224 -5.98 -19.16 19.83
N LEU A 225 -4.83 -19.12 19.17
CA LEU A 225 -4.40 -20.16 18.23
C LEU A 225 -3.07 -20.73 18.72
N THR A 226 -3.21 -21.79 19.50
CA THR A 226 -2.18 -22.82 19.75
C THR A 226 -2.11 -23.74 18.54
N ASP A 227 -1.63 -23.24 17.40
CA ASP A 227 -1.25 -24.04 16.23
C ASP A 227 0.11 -23.57 15.71
#